data_AF-A0A6P8HX86-F1
#
_entry.id   AF-A0A6P8HX86-F1
#
_cell.length_a   1.000
_cell.length_b   1.000
_cell.length_c   1.000
_cell.angle_alpha   90.00
_cell.angle_beta   90.00
_cell.angle_gamma   90.00
#
_symmetry.space_group_name_H-M   'P 1'
#
loop_
_entity.id
_entity.type
_entity.pdbx_description
1 polymer ?
#
loop_
_entity_poly.entity_id
_entity_poly.type
_entity_poly.pdbx_seq_one_letter_code
_entity_poly.pdbx_strand_id
1 'polypeptide(L)'
;MAELVLDPAIRLWVILPIVVITFLIGIIRHYLSILLQSKKEVDIQGVTDSQALLRSRCLRENGKFIPQEAFEMRRHFFNDEKEGYFKKTDRKGQVKNPISDPSMMVDMAKGNITNVLPMILIGGWINWHYSGFITTKVPFPLTIRFKAMLQRGIDLTNLNASWVSSVSWYFINVFGLRSMYALVLGENNAADQTRMMQDQMQMQMPPDPSKAFKAEWEALEIVEHEWALENVEQELMEEYSPSDVLALTKDKYV
;
A
#
# COMPACT_ATOMS: atom_id res chain seq x y z
N MET A 1 17.93 10.00 -38.73
CA MET A 1 17.65 8.89 -37.80
C MET A 1 17.71 7.62 -38.62
N ALA A 2 18.72 6.76 -38.44
CA ALA A 2 18.78 5.50 -39.18
C ALA A 2 17.63 4.60 -38.71
N GLU A 3 16.71 4.30 -39.62
CA GLU A 3 15.72 3.25 -39.42
C GLU A 3 16.41 1.92 -39.67
N LEU A 4 16.66 1.16 -38.60
CA LEU A 4 17.15 -0.20 -38.73
C LEU A 4 15.99 -1.10 -39.14
N VAL A 5 16.18 -1.85 -40.22
CA VAL A 5 15.28 -2.93 -40.59
C VAL A 5 15.65 -4.13 -39.73
N LEU A 6 14.71 -4.56 -38.88
CA LEU A 6 14.85 -5.75 -38.04
C LEU A 6 14.24 -6.95 -38.76
N ASP A 7 14.77 -8.15 -38.49
CA ASP A 7 14.20 -9.41 -38.96
C ASP A 7 12.77 -9.58 -38.37
N PRO A 8 11.74 -9.75 -39.22
CA PRO A 8 10.37 -10.02 -38.77
C PRO A 8 10.26 -11.23 -37.82
N ALA A 9 11.16 -12.21 -37.91
CA ALA A 9 11.17 -13.38 -37.02
C ALA A 9 11.34 -13.00 -35.55
N ILE A 10 12.09 -11.91 -35.24
CA ILE A 10 12.29 -11.42 -33.87
C ILE A 10 10.95 -11.08 -33.19
N ARG A 11 9.96 -10.61 -33.95
CA ARG A 11 8.64 -10.28 -33.42
C ARG A 11 7.91 -11.51 -32.89
N LEU A 12 7.94 -12.61 -33.64
CA LEU A 12 7.22 -13.83 -33.30
C LEU A 12 7.97 -14.71 -32.31
N TRP A 13 9.30 -14.73 -32.37
CA TRP A 13 10.13 -15.64 -31.57
C TRP A 13 10.73 -15.03 -30.31
N VAL A 14 10.71 -13.69 -30.18
CA VAL A 14 11.28 -12.99 -29.02
C VAL A 14 10.24 -12.12 -28.34
N ILE A 15 9.62 -11.18 -29.08
CA ILE A 15 8.70 -10.20 -28.48
C ILE A 15 7.48 -10.90 -27.88
N LEU A 16 6.76 -11.70 -28.67
CA LEU A 16 5.54 -12.37 -28.22
C LEU A 16 5.80 -13.39 -27.10
N PRO A 17 6.82 -14.26 -27.17
CA PRO A 17 7.15 -15.18 -26.08
C PRO A 17 7.49 -14.46 -24.78
N ILE A 18 8.26 -13.36 -24.82
CA ILE A 18 8.57 -12.60 -23.60
C ILE A 18 7.30 -12.03 -22.96
N VAL A 19 6.36 -11.51 -23.75
CA VAL A 19 5.07 -11.02 -23.24
C VAL A 19 4.25 -12.15 -22.58
N VAL A 20 4.17 -13.32 -23.22
CA VAL A 20 3.43 -14.46 -22.67
C VAL A 20 4.08 -15.00 -21.40
N ILE A 21 5.40 -15.16 -21.40
CA ILE A 21 6.17 -15.64 -20.24
C ILE A 21 6.02 -14.67 -19.06
N THR A 22 6.17 -13.37 -19.30
CA THR A 22 6.00 -12.35 -18.25
C THR A 22 4.60 -12.40 -17.65
N PHE A 23 3.57 -12.48 -18.49
CA PHE A 23 2.18 -12.56 -18.07
C PHE A 23 1.88 -13.81 -17.22
N LEU A 24 2.24 -14.99 -17.72
CA LEU A 24 1.99 -16.26 -17.03
C LEU A 24 2.74 -16.36 -15.70
N ILE A 25 3.99 -15.90 -15.66
CA ILE A 25 4.76 -15.89 -14.41
C ILE A 25 4.15 -14.91 -13.40
N GLY A 26 3.62 -13.78 -13.87
CA GLY A 26 2.87 -12.84 -13.03
C GLY A 26 1.70 -13.52 -12.32
N ILE A 27 0.93 -14.33 -13.05
CA ILE A 27 -0.21 -15.11 -12.53
C ILE A 27 0.26 -16.20 -11.56
N ILE A 28 1.26 -17.00 -11.95
CA ILE A 28 1.81 -18.08 -11.09
C ILE A 28 2.30 -17.48 -9.77
N ARG A 29 3.02 -16.37 -9.83
CA ARG A 29 3.51 -15.67 -8.64
C ARG A 29 2.37 -15.24 -7.73
N HIS A 30 1.30 -14.67 -8.28
CA HIS A 30 0.14 -14.26 -7.48
C HIS A 30 -0.43 -15.45 -6.69
N TYR A 31 -0.66 -16.59 -7.34
CA TYR A 31 -1.18 -17.78 -6.65
C TYR A 31 -0.18 -18.38 -5.66
N LEU A 32 1.11 -18.41 -5.98
CA LEU A 32 2.15 -18.86 -5.05
C LEU A 32 2.21 -17.95 -3.81
N SER A 33 2.05 -16.64 -3.98
CA SER A 33 2.02 -15.69 -2.87
C SER A 33 0.83 -15.95 -1.95
N ILE A 34 -0.35 -16.24 -2.50
CA ILE A 34 -1.54 -16.60 -1.70
C ILE A 34 -1.29 -17.90 -0.93
N LEU A 35 -0.68 -18.90 -1.58
CA LEU A 35 -0.39 -20.20 -0.95
C LEU A 35 0.68 -20.11 0.14
N LEU A 36 1.67 -19.22 -0.03
CA LEU A 36 2.77 -19.01 0.92
C LEU A 36 2.43 -18.01 2.01
N GLN A 37 1.27 -17.34 1.95
CA GLN A 37 0.86 -16.38 2.95
C GLN A 37 0.55 -17.12 4.26
N SER A 38 1.49 -17.08 5.19
CA SER A 38 1.28 -17.62 6.53
C SER A 38 0.47 -16.65 7.38
N LYS A 39 -0.48 -17.18 8.16
CA LYS A 39 -1.12 -16.41 9.23
C LYS A 39 -0.14 -16.31 10.38
N LYS A 40 0.47 -15.13 10.56
CA LYS A 40 1.35 -14.85 11.69
C LYS A 40 0.56 -15.01 12.99
N GLU A 41 1.16 -15.66 13.99
CA GLU A 41 0.60 -15.70 15.33
C GLU A 41 0.58 -14.28 15.89
N VAL A 42 -0.61 -13.83 16.25
CA VAL A 42 -0.84 -12.47 16.69
C VAL A 42 -0.75 -12.44 18.21
N ASP A 43 0.11 -11.57 18.73
CA ASP A 43 0.14 -11.32 20.17
C ASP A 43 -1.13 -10.59 20.61
N ILE A 44 -1.86 -11.21 21.53
CA ILE A 44 -3.13 -10.68 22.05
C ILE A 44 -2.90 -9.34 22.74
N GLN A 45 -1.77 -9.17 23.42
CA GLN A 45 -1.46 -7.92 24.12
C GLN A 45 -1.19 -6.77 23.14
N GLY A 46 -0.43 -7.00 22.07
CA GLY A 46 -0.21 -6.01 21.01
C GLY A 46 -1.50 -5.60 20.28
N VAL A 47 -2.42 -6.55 20.02
CA VAL A 47 -3.72 -6.23 19.42
C VAL A 47 -4.59 -5.40 20.34
N THR A 48 -4.62 -5.76 21.63
CA THR A 48 -5.40 -5.04 22.64
C THR A 48 -4.95 -3.57 22.70
N ASP A 49 -3.65 -3.32 22.66
CA ASP A 49 -3.07 -1.98 22.64
C ASP A 49 -3.42 -1.21 21.37
N SER A 50 -3.29 -1.84 20.21
CA SER A 50 -3.63 -1.22 18.93
C SER A 50 -5.11 -0.83 18.89
N GLN A 51 -5.99 -1.71 19.38
CA GLN A 51 -7.43 -1.45 19.50
C GLN A 51 -7.73 -0.34 20.53
N ALA A 52 -7.00 -0.28 21.64
CA ALA A 52 -7.13 0.79 22.63
C ALA A 52 -6.73 2.16 22.06
N LEU A 53 -5.63 2.23 21.31
CA LEU A 53 -5.22 3.44 20.57
C LEU A 53 -6.26 3.86 19.53
N LEU A 54 -6.77 2.91 18.73
CA LEU A 54 -7.83 3.19 17.76
C LEU A 54 -9.10 3.71 18.44
N ARG A 55 -9.48 3.12 19.58
CA ARG A 55 -10.62 3.58 20.37
C ARG A 55 -10.44 5.01 20.89
N SER A 56 -9.24 5.36 21.36
CA SER A 56 -8.92 6.73 21.76
C SER A 56 -8.97 7.71 20.60
N ARG A 57 -8.42 7.33 19.44
CA ARG A 57 -8.51 8.14 18.23
C ARG A 57 -9.95 8.39 17.81
N CYS A 58 -10.79 7.35 17.81
CA CYS A 58 -12.22 7.47 17.54
C CYS A 58 -12.93 8.36 18.55
N LEU A 59 -12.55 8.29 19.84
CA LEU A 59 -13.09 9.17 20.87
C LEU A 59 -12.71 10.63 20.62
N ARG A 60 -11.48 10.89 20.19
CA ARG A 60 -11.01 12.24 19.84
C ARG A 60 -11.70 12.80 18.61
N GLU A 61 -11.86 12.01 17.55
CA GLU A 61 -12.42 12.46 16.28
C GLU A 61 -13.96 12.52 16.28
N ASN A 62 -14.61 11.55 16.94
CA ASN A 62 -16.06 11.38 16.93
C ASN A 62 -16.72 11.56 18.31
N GLY A 63 -16.00 12.06 19.32
CA GLY A 63 -16.51 12.28 20.68
C GLY A 63 -17.64 13.30 20.77
N LYS A 64 -17.79 14.16 19.76
CA LYS A 64 -18.84 15.18 19.65
C LYS A 64 -20.28 14.67 19.61
N PHE A 65 -20.49 13.38 19.34
CA PHE A 65 -21.81 12.75 19.26
C PHE A 65 -22.26 12.06 20.56
N ILE A 66 -21.39 11.93 21.56
CA ILE A 66 -21.73 11.35 22.88
C ILE A 66 -21.85 12.44 23.96
N PRO A 67 -22.77 12.32 24.93
CA PRO A 67 -22.98 13.38 25.92
C PRO A 67 -21.68 13.80 26.61
N GLN A 68 -21.59 15.06 27.04
CA GLN A 68 -20.38 15.60 27.65
C GLN A 68 -19.88 14.74 28.82
N GLU A 69 -20.78 14.36 29.73
CA GLU A 69 -20.45 13.48 30.87
C GLU A 69 -19.86 12.13 30.42
N ALA A 70 -20.40 11.57 29.33
CA ALA A 70 -19.97 10.30 28.77
C ALA A 70 -18.60 10.42 28.09
N PHE A 71 -18.31 11.56 27.46
CA PHE A 71 -17.01 11.89 26.90
C PHE A 71 -15.96 12.06 28.01
N GLU A 72 -16.26 12.87 29.02
CA GLU A 72 -15.36 13.14 30.15
C GLU A 72 -15.02 11.87 30.93
N MET A 73 -15.99 10.99 31.18
CA MET A 73 -15.75 9.69 31.83
C MET A 73 -14.76 8.82 31.03
N ARG A 74 -14.88 8.81 29.69
CA ARG A 74 -14.00 8.03 28.81
C ARG A 74 -12.62 8.68 28.70
N ARG A 75 -12.55 10.01 28.63
CA ARG A 75 -11.30 10.77 28.67
C ARG A 75 -10.57 10.50 29.99
N HIS A 76 -11.26 10.55 31.13
CA HIS A 76 -10.70 10.24 32.43
C HIS A 76 -10.15 8.80 32.50
N PHE A 77 -10.86 7.81 31.95
CA PHE A 77 -10.36 6.43 31.89
C PHE A 77 -9.02 6.29 31.15
N PHE A 78 -8.80 7.06 30.09
CA PHE A 78 -7.56 7.03 29.31
C PHE A 78 -6.46 7.91 29.91
N ASN A 79 -6.81 9.12 30.37
CA ASN A 79 -5.86 10.17 30.71
C ASN A 79 -5.60 10.38 32.21
N ASP A 80 -6.31 9.70 33.11
CA ASP A 80 -6.09 9.86 34.55
C ASP A 80 -4.60 9.65 34.93
N GLU A 81 -4.10 10.52 35.80
CA GLU A 81 -2.68 10.56 36.15
C GLU A 81 -2.22 9.31 36.91
N LYS A 82 -3.13 8.67 37.65
CA LYS A 82 -2.84 7.51 38.51
C LYS A 82 -3.38 6.20 37.96
N GLU A 83 -4.60 6.20 37.43
CA GLU A 83 -5.29 5.00 36.93
C GLU A 83 -5.43 4.95 35.40
N GLY A 84 -4.99 5.98 34.67
CA GLY A 84 -5.20 6.09 33.23
C GLY A 84 -4.54 4.96 32.46
N TYR A 85 -5.27 4.38 31.50
CA TYR A 85 -4.80 3.24 30.71
C TYR A 85 -3.42 3.49 30.08
N PHE A 86 -3.19 4.69 29.54
CA PHE A 86 -1.93 5.06 28.88
C PHE A 86 -0.75 5.30 29.81
N LYS A 87 -0.98 5.57 31.10
CA LYS A 87 0.08 5.73 32.11
C LYS A 87 0.35 4.45 32.90
N LYS A 88 -0.69 3.65 33.21
CA LYS A 88 -0.55 2.37 33.94
C LYS A 88 0.20 1.32 33.14
N THR A 89 0.07 1.34 31.81
CA THR A 89 0.86 0.47 30.94
C THR A 89 2.25 1.07 30.70
N ASP A 90 3.03 1.26 31.77
CA ASP A 90 4.49 1.32 31.64
C ASP A 90 4.98 -0.11 31.34
N ARG A 91 4.73 -0.53 30.10
CA ARG A 91 5.18 -1.79 29.55
C ARG A 91 6.69 -1.68 29.41
N LYS A 92 7.39 -1.90 30.52
CA LYS A 92 8.85 -2.00 30.60
C LYS A 92 9.34 -2.81 29.40
N GLY A 93 9.95 -2.11 28.44
CA GLY A 93 10.90 -2.71 27.52
C GLY A 93 10.38 -3.90 26.69
N GLN A 94 9.20 -3.82 26.09
CA GLN A 94 9.02 -4.43 24.76
C GLN A 94 9.45 -3.48 23.65
N VAL A 95 10.34 -2.54 23.95
CA VAL A 95 11.19 -1.91 22.95
C VAL A 95 12.26 -2.92 22.54
N LYS A 96 11.84 -4.01 21.91
CA LYS A 96 12.68 -4.53 20.85
C LYS A 96 12.53 -3.53 19.72
N ASN A 97 13.45 -2.57 19.67
CA ASN A 97 13.69 -1.80 18.45
C ASN A 97 13.60 -2.78 17.26
N PRO A 98 12.99 -2.42 16.14
CA PRO A 98 12.98 -3.26 14.94
C PRO A 98 14.40 -3.60 14.42
N ILE A 99 15.43 -2.89 14.92
CA ILE A 99 16.85 -3.19 14.72
C ILE A 99 17.36 -4.31 15.65
N SER A 100 16.77 -4.46 16.84
CA SER A 100 17.16 -5.45 17.85
C SER A 100 16.45 -6.80 17.76
N ASP A 101 15.40 -6.93 16.93
CA ASP A 101 14.81 -8.24 16.61
C ASP A 101 15.11 -8.59 15.14
N PRO A 102 16.22 -9.30 14.86
CA PRO A 102 16.60 -9.72 13.51
C PRO A 102 15.47 -10.45 12.76
N SER A 103 14.55 -11.09 13.47
CA SER A 103 13.39 -11.82 12.91
C SER A 103 12.39 -10.91 12.18
N MET A 104 12.07 -9.73 12.72
CA MET A 104 11.08 -8.82 12.12
C MET A 104 11.62 -8.11 10.88
N MET A 105 12.91 -7.73 10.91
CA MET A 105 13.61 -7.20 9.73
C MET A 105 13.77 -8.28 8.67
N VAL A 106 14.07 -9.53 9.06
CA VAL A 106 14.13 -10.67 8.14
C VAL A 106 12.77 -10.97 7.54
N ASP A 107 11.66 -10.88 8.29
CA ASP A 107 10.32 -11.08 7.75
C ASP A 107 9.97 -10.02 6.68
N MET A 108 10.30 -8.75 6.93
CA MET A 108 10.09 -7.65 5.99
C MET A 108 11.01 -7.76 4.76
N ALA A 109 12.28 -8.08 4.99
CA ALA A 109 13.26 -8.31 3.92
C ALA A 109 12.90 -9.55 3.10
N LYS A 110 12.43 -10.62 3.73
CA LYS A 110 11.98 -11.84 3.06
C LYS A 110 10.76 -11.57 2.19
N GLY A 111 9.81 -10.74 2.64
CA GLY A 111 8.70 -10.29 1.80
C GLY A 111 9.19 -9.56 0.54
N ASN A 112 10.08 -8.58 0.71
CA ASN A 112 10.61 -7.81 -0.42
C ASN A 112 11.50 -8.66 -1.36
N ILE A 113 12.38 -9.50 -0.81
CA ILE A 113 13.27 -10.38 -1.56
C ILE A 113 12.47 -11.44 -2.32
N THR A 114 11.46 -12.06 -1.70
CA THR A 114 10.59 -13.04 -2.38
C THR A 114 9.84 -12.39 -3.55
N ASN A 115 9.56 -11.09 -3.47
CA ASN A 115 8.89 -10.34 -4.52
C ASN A 115 9.82 -9.88 -5.65
N VAL A 116 11.08 -9.54 -5.35
CA VAL A 116 12.05 -8.99 -6.32
C VAL A 116 12.93 -10.07 -6.96
N LEU A 117 13.28 -11.11 -6.21
CA LEU A 117 14.19 -12.16 -6.66
C LEU A 117 13.71 -12.88 -7.93
N PRO A 118 12.43 -13.29 -8.06
CA PRO A 118 11.95 -13.93 -9.29
C PRO A 118 12.12 -13.03 -10.51
N MET A 119 11.84 -11.73 -10.36
CA MET A 119 11.93 -10.75 -11.44
C MET A 119 13.36 -10.61 -11.96
N ILE A 120 14.35 -10.58 -11.07
CA ILE A 120 15.77 -10.50 -11.43
C ILE A 120 16.25 -11.80 -12.07
N LEU A 121 15.87 -12.96 -11.52
CA LEU A 121 16.28 -14.26 -12.04
C LEU A 121 15.80 -14.46 -13.49
N ILE A 122 14.53 -14.14 -13.77
CA ILE A 122 13.96 -14.24 -15.11
C ILE A 122 14.60 -13.22 -16.05
N GLY A 123 14.84 -11.99 -15.59
CA GLY A 123 15.56 -10.98 -16.38
C GLY A 123 17.00 -11.42 -16.71
N GLY A 124 17.66 -12.13 -15.80
CA GLY A 124 18.96 -12.76 -16.03
C GLY A 124 18.89 -13.91 -17.04
N TRP A 125 17.88 -14.77 -16.94
CA TRP A 125 17.64 -15.86 -17.88
C TRP A 125 17.34 -15.36 -19.30
N ILE A 126 16.50 -14.31 -19.43
CA ILE A 126 16.21 -13.65 -20.71
C ILE A 126 17.48 -13.01 -21.28
N ASN A 127 18.31 -12.39 -20.44
CA ASN A 127 19.59 -11.83 -20.89
C ASN A 127 20.55 -12.90 -21.42
N TRP A 128 20.53 -14.10 -20.85
CA TRP A 128 21.37 -15.19 -21.30
C TRP A 128 20.82 -15.83 -22.59
N HIS A 129 19.51 -16.08 -22.67
CA HIS A 129 18.89 -16.77 -23.80
C HIS A 129 18.69 -15.87 -25.04
N TYR A 130 18.35 -14.60 -24.83
CA TYR A 130 18.04 -13.62 -25.88
C TYR A 130 19.07 -12.47 -25.93
N SER A 131 20.36 -12.78 -25.81
CA SER A 131 21.45 -11.79 -25.91
C SER A 131 21.87 -11.52 -27.35
N GLY A 132 22.57 -10.40 -27.57
CA GLY A 132 23.33 -10.16 -28.81
C GLY A 132 22.57 -9.47 -29.95
N PHE A 133 21.30 -9.10 -29.76
CA PHE A 133 20.51 -8.42 -30.80
C PHE A 133 19.58 -7.34 -30.23
N ILE A 134 19.13 -6.45 -31.12
CA ILE A 134 18.17 -5.39 -30.82
C ILE A 134 16.75 -5.96 -30.94
N THR A 135 15.89 -5.70 -29.95
CA THR A 135 14.53 -6.25 -29.93
C THR A 135 13.51 -5.29 -30.51
N THR A 136 13.46 -4.05 -30.00
CA THR A 136 12.48 -3.06 -30.44
C THR A 136 13.00 -1.64 -30.24
N LYS A 137 12.28 -0.67 -30.80
CA LYS A 137 12.53 0.77 -30.64
C LYS A 137 11.38 1.36 -29.82
N VAL A 138 11.70 2.05 -28.72
CA VAL A 138 10.68 2.81 -27.99
C VAL A 138 10.33 4.11 -28.72
N PRO A 139 9.07 4.57 -28.66
CA PRO A 139 8.60 5.72 -29.44
C PRO A 139 8.96 7.08 -28.81
N PHE A 140 9.65 7.11 -27.68
CA PHE A 140 10.05 8.32 -26.97
C PHE A 140 11.58 8.40 -26.82
N PRO A 141 12.16 9.62 -26.87
CA PRO A 141 13.60 9.80 -26.74
C PRO A 141 14.06 9.48 -25.31
N LEU A 142 15.12 8.68 -25.20
CA LEU A 142 15.74 8.31 -23.94
C LEU A 142 17.10 8.98 -23.76
N THR A 143 17.45 9.30 -22.52
CA THR A 143 18.77 9.89 -22.22
C THR A 143 19.88 8.85 -22.35
N ILE A 144 21.08 9.29 -22.73
CA ILE A 144 22.22 8.41 -22.99
C ILE A 144 22.70 7.64 -21.75
N ARG A 145 22.40 8.14 -20.54
CA ARG A 145 22.75 7.46 -19.28
C ARG A 145 22.02 6.13 -19.11
N PHE A 146 20.83 5.97 -19.69
CA PHE A 146 20.09 4.71 -19.67
C PHE A 146 20.62 3.70 -20.68
N LYS A 147 21.52 4.10 -21.60
CA LYS A 147 22.01 3.23 -22.68
C LYS A 147 22.69 1.96 -22.16
N ALA A 148 23.58 2.08 -21.16
CA ALA A 148 24.28 0.94 -20.58
C ALA A 148 23.32 -0.10 -19.94
N MET A 149 22.20 0.37 -19.40
CA MET A 149 21.15 -0.49 -18.84
C MET A 149 20.29 -1.11 -19.96
N LEU A 150 19.88 -0.29 -20.92
CA LEU A 150 18.88 -0.68 -21.92
C LEU A 150 19.42 -1.53 -23.07
N GLN A 151 20.72 -1.45 -23.32
CA GLN A 151 21.42 -2.14 -24.38
C GLN A 151 22.39 -3.19 -23.84
N ARG A 152 22.11 -3.71 -22.63
CA ARG A 152 22.90 -4.80 -22.08
C ARG A 152 22.88 -5.99 -23.05
N GLY A 153 24.09 -6.45 -23.42
CA GLY A 153 24.28 -7.51 -24.41
C GLY A 153 24.46 -7.03 -25.86
N ILE A 154 24.59 -5.72 -26.11
CA ILE A 154 24.81 -5.14 -27.44
C ILE A 154 26.06 -4.26 -27.41
N ASP A 155 27.04 -4.52 -28.28
CA ASP A 155 28.33 -3.82 -28.28
C ASP A 155 28.39 -2.61 -29.25
N LEU A 156 27.26 -1.90 -29.42
CA LEU A 156 27.16 -0.79 -30.38
C LEU A 156 27.20 0.59 -29.68
N THR A 157 28.39 1.16 -29.59
CA THR A 157 28.67 2.45 -28.92
C THR A 157 27.98 3.65 -29.55
N ASN A 158 27.64 3.61 -30.84
CA ASN A 158 26.98 4.73 -31.57
C ASN A 158 25.47 4.57 -31.75
N LEU A 159 24.87 3.47 -31.25
CA LEU A 159 23.43 3.25 -31.37
C LEU A 159 22.63 4.23 -30.47
N ASN A 160 21.48 4.71 -30.97
CA ASN A 160 20.57 5.55 -30.17
C ASN A 160 19.98 4.74 -29.00
N ALA A 161 19.88 5.34 -27.81
CA ALA A 161 19.34 4.73 -26.59
C ALA A 161 17.86 4.29 -26.69
N SER A 162 17.14 4.74 -27.73
CA SER A 162 15.76 4.34 -28.03
C SER A 162 15.65 2.88 -28.51
N TRP A 163 16.75 2.30 -28.99
CA TRP A 163 16.81 0.87 -29.34
C TRP A 163 17.12 0.07 -28.08
N VAL A 164 16.26 -0.90 -27.78
CA VAL A 164 16.31 -1.65 -26.53
C VAL A 164 16.59 -3.14 -26.77
N SER A 165 17.31 -3.75 -25.84
CA SER A 165 17.53 -5.20 -25.81
C SER A 165 16.32 -5.97 -25.27
N SER A 166 16.39 -7.30 -25.35
CA SER A 166 15.35 -8.23 -24.89
C SER A 166 15.05 -8.10 -23.40
N VAL A 167 16.08 -7.85 -22.57
CA VAL A 167 15.97 -7.65 -21.12
C VAL A 167 15.19 -6.38 -20.80
N SER A 168 15.46 -5.31 -21.55
CA SER A 168 14.77 -4.04 -21.39
C SER A 168 13.31 -4.16 -21.79
N TRP A 169 13.03 -4.90 -22.87
CA TRP A 169 11.66 -5.25 -23.24
C TRP A 169 10.95 -6.06 -22.15
N TYR A 170 11.63 -7.01 -21.52
CA TYR A 170 11.10 -7.74 -20.36
C TYR A 170 10.73 -6.79 -19.22
N PHE A 171 11.64 -5.90 -18.81
CA PHE A 171 11.37 -4.96 -17.72
C PHE A 171 10.20 -4.01 -18.04
N ILE A 172 10.09 -3.54 -19.29
CA ILE A 172 8.94 -2.75 -19.75
C ILE A 172 7.64 -3.55 -19.56
N ASN A 173 7.62 -4.83 -19.93
CA ASN A 173 6.45 -5.69 -19.73
C ASN A 173 6.13 -5.94 -18.27
N VAL A 174 7.13 -6.17 -17.41
CA VAL A 174 6.89 -6.37 -15.97
C VAL A 174 6.24 -5.13 -15.35
N PHE A 175 6.69 -3.93 -15.71
CA PHE A 175 6.08 -2.70 -15.18
C PHE A 175 4.73 -2.37 -15.85
N GLY A 176 4.57 -2.64 -17.14
CA GLY A 176 3.35 -2.31 -17.90
C GLY A 176 2.19 -3.28 -17.68
N LEU A 177 2.45 -4.58 -17.46
CA LEU A 177 1.41 -5.60 -17.27
C LEU A 177 0.74 -5.53 -15.90
N ARG A 178 1.23 -4.69 -14.99
CA ARG A 178 0.68 -4.55 -13.64
C ARG A 178 -0.81 -4.17 -13.63
N SER A 179 -1.20 -3.15 -14.40
CA SER A 179 -2.60 -2.74 -14.51
C SER A 179 -3.47 -3.83 -15.14
N MET A 180 -2.90 -4.64 -16.05
CA MET A 180 -3.59 -5.79 -16.63
C MET A 180 -3.81 -6.89 -15.58
N TYR A 181 -2.84 -7.16 -14.71
CA TYR A 181 -3.02 -8.10 -13.60
C TYR A 181 -4.13 -7.65 -12.64
N ALA A 182 -4.22 -6.34 -12.34
CA ALA A 182 -5.29 -5.82 -11.49
C ALA A 182 -6.69 -6.03 -12.10
N LEU A 183 -6.82 -5.89 -13.43
CA LEU A 183 -8.08 -6.16 -14.12
C LEU A 183 -8.45 -7.65 -14.14
N VAL A 184 -7.47 -8.53 -14.32
CA VAL A 184 -7.70 -9.98 -14.44
C VAL A 184 -7.88 -10.64 -13.07
N LEU A 185 -7.14 -10.20 -12.04
CA LEU A 185 -7.08 -10.82 -10.71
C LEU A 185 -7.86 -10.05 -9.63
N GLY A 186 -8.34 -8.83 -9.92
CA GLY A 186 -9.09 -7.99 -8.99
C GLY A 186 -8.22 -7.24 -7.95
N GLU A 187 -8.86 -6.63 -6.95
CA GLU A 187 -8.21 -5.72 -5.98
C GLU A 187 -7.19 -6.39 -5.04
N ASN A 188 -7.25 -7.70 -4.84
CA ASN A 188 -6.31 -8.45 -3.99
C ASN A 188 -5.03 -8.88 -4.73
N ASN A 189 -4.60 -8.09 -5.71
CA ASN A 189 -3.45 -8.45 -6.53
C ASN A 189 -2.13 -8.30 -5.75
N ALA A 190 -1.69 -9.37 -5.10
CA ALA A 190 -0.36 -9.48 -4.48
C ALA A 190 0.81 -9.27 -5.45
N ALA A 191 0.55 -9.22 -6.77
CA ALA A 191 1.57 -8.89 -7.78
C ALA A 191 1.91 -7.38 -7.83
N ASP A 192 1.11 -6.53 -7.20
CA ASP A 192 1.27 -5.08 -7.20
C ASP A 192 2.39 -4.62 -6.24
N GLN A 193 3.58 -4.41 -6.78
CA GLN A 193 4.77 -3.99 -6.03
C GLN A 193 4.80 -2.50 -5.64
N THR A 194 4.15 -1.61 -6.39
CA THR A 194 4.28 -0.16 -6.11
C THR A 194 3.38 0.29 -4.99
N ARG A 195 2.20 -0.33 -4.80
CA ARG A 195 1.42 -0.12 -3.57
C ARG A 195 2.24 -0.57 -2.36
N MET A 196 2.85 -1.75 -2.40
CA MET A 196 3.70 -2.21 -1.29
C MET A 196 4.92 -1.32 -1.05
N MET A 197 5.59 -0.81 -2.09
CA MET A 197 6.76 0.06 -1.94
C MET A 197 6.39 1.49 -1.47
N GLN A 198 5.23 1.98 -1.90
CA GLN A 198 4.66 3.26 -1.44
C GLN A 198 4.16 3.13 0.01
N ASP A 199 3.53 2.01 0.34
CA ASP A 199 3.19 1.63 1.71
C ASP A 199 4.44 1.43 2.56
N GLN A 200 5.55 0.95 2.00
CA GLN A 200 6.81 0.80 2.75
C GLN A 200 7.48 2.15 3.04
N MET A 201 7.25 3.17 2.21
CA MET A 201 7.68 4.55 2.48
C MET A 201 6.69 5.33 3.35
N GLN A 202 5.41 4.99 3.34
CA GLN A 202 4.38 5.57 4.22
C GLN A 202 4.24 4.84 5.56
N MET A 203 4.75 3.61 5.67
CA MET A 203 4.99 2.91 6.93
C MET A 203 6.17 3.56 7.61
N GLN A 204 5.92 4.73 8.22
CA GLN A 204 6.59 5.06 9.47
C GLN A 204 6.55 3.78 10.31
N MET A 205 7.74 3.27 10.64
CA MET A 205 7.95 2.20 11.62
C MET A 205 6.85 2.27 12.68
N PRO A 206 6.16 1.16 13.02
CA PRO A 206 5.17 1.16 14.09
C PRO A 206 5.80 1.91 15.28
N PRO A 207 5.26 3.08 15.66
CA PRO A 207 5.87 3.84 16.72
C PRO A 207 5.89 2.95 17.94
N ASP A 208 7.03 2.97 18.63
CA ASP A 208 7.20 2.33 19.93
C ASP A 208 5.91 2.52 20.76
N PRO A 209 5.24 1.43 21.23
CA PRO A 209 3.93 1.53 21.87
C PRO A 209 3.89 2.57 22.97
N SER A 210 4.96 2.68 23.75
CA SER A 210 5.06 3.68 24.84
C SER A 210 5.10 5.12 24.32
N LYS A 211 5.73 5.37 23.16
CA LYS A 211 5.70 6.69 22.53
C LYS A 211 4.34 6.98 21.91
N ALA A 212 3.72 5.98 21.30
CA ALA A 212 2.38 6.10 20.74
C ALA A 212 1.34 6.41 21.83
N PHE A 213 1.42 5.74 22.99
CA PHE A 213 0.58 6.01 24.15
C PHE A 213 0.80 7.39 24.74
N LYS A 214 2.05 7.84 24.85
CA LYS A 214 2.33 9.20 25.33
C LYS A 214 1.79 10.26 24.38
N ALA A 215 2.00 10.09 23.07
CA ALA A 215 1.49 11.02 22.07
C ALA A 215 -0.04 11.07 22.06
N GLU A 216 -0.71 9.92 22.20
CA GLU A 216 -2.17 9.86 22.27
C GLU A 216 -2.71 10.45 23.58
N TRP A 217 -2.03 10.24 24.70
CA TRP A 217 -2.37 10.87 25.98
C TRP A 217 -2.31 12.40 25.89
N GLU A 218 -1.21 12.94 25.35
CA GLU A 218 -1.04 14.39 25.12
C GLU A 218 -2.11 14.94 24.16
N ALA A 219 -2.39 14.21 23.07
CA ALA A 219 -3.39 14.61 22.10
C ALA A 219 -4.82 14.61 22.68
N LEU A 220 -5.16 13.61 23.49
CA LEU A 220 -6.49 13.51 24.10
C LEU A 220 -6.68 14.54 25.22
N GLU A 221 -5.60 15.01 25.85
CA GLU A 221 -5.67 16.02 26.92
C GLU A 221 -6.07 17.41 26.39
N ILE A 222 -5.69 17.71 25.15
CA ILE A 222 -5.97 18.98 24.49
C ILE A 222 -7.42 19.04 23.96
N VAL A 223 -8.10 17.90 23.86
CA VAL A 223 -9.39 17.83 23.17
C VAL A 223 -10.52 18.24 24.10
N GLU A 224 -11.25 19.26 23.67
CA GLU A 224 -12.47 19.73 24.30
C GLU A 224 -13.69 19.08 23.67
N HIS A 225 -14.75 18.93 24.46
CA HIS A 225 -16.01 18.38 23.98
C HIS A 225 -16.86 19.47 23.35
N GLU A 226 -17.07 19.37 22.04
CA GLU A 226 -18.04 20.19 21.33
C GLU A 226 -19.28 19.34 21.04
N TRP A 227 -20.41 19.66 21.68
CA TRP A 227 -21.64 18.90 21.51
C TRP A 227 -22.32 19.24 20.18
N ALA A 228 -22.18 18.35 19.19
CA ALA A 228 -22.74 18.59 17.86
C ALA A 228 -24.27 18.55 17.80
N LEU A 229 -24.92 18.03 18.85
CA LEU A 229 -26.38 17.83 18.91
C LEU A 229 -27.10 18.91 19.73
N GLU A 230 -26.47 20.06 20.02
CA GLU A 230 -27.08 21.10 20.87
C GLU A 230 -28.26 21.81 20.19
N ASN A 231 -28.18 22.01 18.87
CA ASN A 231 -29.18 22.74 18.08
C ASN A 231 -29.96 21.83 17.13
N VAL A 232 -29.88 20.52 17.31
CA VAL A 232 -30.47 19.55 16.36
C VAL A 232 -31.99 19.69 16.26
N GLU A 233 -32.67 20.07 17.36
CA GLU A 233 -34.11 20.31 17.35
C GLU A 233 -34.48 21.55 16.54
N GLN A 234 -33.65 22.59 16.56
CA GLN A 234 -33.88 23.83 15.80
C GLN A 234 -33.61 23.58 14.32
N GLU A 235 -32.50 22.95 13.98
CA GLU A 235 -32.17 22.55 12.60
C GLU A 235 -33.27 21.65 12.00
N LEU A 236 -33.77 20.69 12.77
CA LEU A 236 -34.86 19.81 12.32
C LEU A 236 -36.16 20.58 12.08
N MET A 237 -36.50 21.55 12.93
CA MET A 237 -37.71 22.38 12.78
C MET A 237 -37.60 23.38 11.63
N GLU A 238 -36.39 23.84 11.28
CA GLU A 238 -36.14 24.69 10.12
C GLU A 238 -36.20 23.92 8.81
N GLU A 239 -35.69 22.69 8.79
CA GLU A 239 -35.68 21.83 7.59
C GLU A 239 -37.04 21.15 7.34
N TYR A 240 -37.81 20.87 8.39
CA TYR A 240 -39.15 20.27 8.31
C TYR A 240 -40.18 21.12 9.06
N SER A 241 -40.85 22.02 8.34
CA SER A 241 -42.03 22.68 8.87
C SER A 241 -43.15 21.63 9.09
N PRO A 242 -43.95 21.70 10.17
CA PRO A 242 -45.15 20.88 10.34
C PRO A 242 -46.10 20.94 9.13
N SER A 243 -46.02 22.04 8.37
CA SER A 243 -46.72 22.26 7.10
C SER A 243 -46.35 21.25 6.01
N ASP A 244 -45.07 20.88 5.91
CA ASP A 244 -44.54 19.99 4.86
C ASP A 244 -44.83 18.52 5.18
N VAL A 245 -44.84 18.16 6.46
CA VAL A 245 -45.27 16.84 6.95
C VAL A 245 -46.79 16.64 6.76
N LEU A 246 -47.58 17.70 6.92
CA LEU A 246 -49.02 17.72 6.60
C LEU A 246 -49.30 17.65 5.10
N ALA A 247 -48.43 18.20 4.25
CA ALA A 247 -48.55 18.06 2.79
C ALA A 247 -48.28 16.60 2.34
N LEU A 248 -47.23 15.96 2.88
CA LEU A 248 -46.90 14.55 2.61
C LEU A 248 -47.97 13.55 3.06
N THR A 249 -48.79 13.91 4.06
CA THR A 249 -49.90 13.06 4.54
C THR A 249 -51.21 13.31 3.80
N LYS A 250 -51.41 14.51 3.21
CA LYS A 250 -52.57 14.80 2.36
C LYS A 250 -52.52 14.07 1.01
N ASP A 251 -51.34 13.90 0.42
CA ASP A 251 -51.18 13.19 -0.86
C ASP A 251 -51.37 11.66 -0.77
N LYS A 252 -51.56 11.10 0.44
CA LYS A 252 -51.84 9.66 0.64
C LYS A 252 -53.33 9.31 0.75
N TYR A 253 -54.22 10.30 0.72
CA TYR A 253 -55.68 10.10 0.83
C TYR A 253 -56.49 10.82 -0.27
N VAL A 254 -55.96 10.84 -1.50
CA VAL A 254 -56.73 11.13 -2.73
C VAL A 254 -56.59 9.95 -3.68
#